data_AF-A0A1H0VJT3-F1
#
_entry.id   AF-A0A1H0VJT3-F1
#
_cell.length_a   1.000
_cell.length_b   1.000
_cell.length_c   1.000
_cell.angle_alpha   90.00
_cell.angle_beta   90.00
_cell.angle_gamma   90.00
#
_symmetry.space_group_name_H-M   'P 1'
#
loop_
_entity.id
_entity.type
_entity.pdbx_description
1 polymer ?
#
loop_
_entity_poly.entity_id
_entity_poly.type
_entity_poly.pdbx_seq_one_letter_code
_entity_poly.pdbx_strand_id
1 'polypeptide(L)'
;MYGEVRRGQRVRAAVVVVAVTLLALAWPVGAPLYAIVYPGPDAHTVNEAITDASLDAKFDSEPITQFETTTFRATIIYGTSSPNPDLPTVKVAWSNEAALAAQTEGTFDIEPTSASRQFLDAGTHRPNGGYELTWTWDVTPLVPGKQTLTVSILPTVVVEGKVVPGLLNINRPITVTVDVHPVQRDFDEVLKAAADMKTDLPDEMVVGKQYLVSASMSLAGHADTVSAEIHLDSAENSAAVTIVEVSAAPATAQMEPAAAGEESISRRWTVTSDKPGQVALIFTATVRGQAATHRLERKVPIAASARATEPGPSFWDRVQQPVQYVAPFVALAISILGLWAAWKKRKAGEDAADSSGDRTS
;
A
#
# COMPACT_ATOMS: atom_id res chain seq x y z
N MET A 1 15.87 -85.75 32.24
CA MET A 1 14.84 -84.92 32.90
C MET A 1 15.35 -83.48 32.84
N TYR A 2 14.54 -82.61 32.27
CA TYR A 2 14.89 -81.26 31.82
C TYR A 2 15.34 -80.36 32.98
N GLY A 3 16.40 -79.58 32.75
CA GLY A 3 16.72 -78.38 33.50
C GLY A 3 16.69 -77.20 32.54
N GLU A 4 15.60 -76.45 32.56
CA GLU A 4 15.35 -75.25 31.76
C GLU A 4 16.28 -74.09 32.10
N VAL A 5 16.36 -73.18 31.13
CA VAL A 5 17.31 -72.09 30.98
C VAL A 5 16.59 -70.75 31.17
N ARG A 6 17.28 -69.81 31.87
CA ARG A 6 17.18 -68.32 31.80
C ARG A 6 15.91 -67.63 32.30
N ARG A 7 16.13 -66.59 33.13
CA ARG A 7 16.33 -65.19 32.70
C ARG A 7 16.52 -64.27 33.91
N GLY A 8 17.40 -63.28 33.77
CA GLY A 8 17.31 -62.05 34.54
C GLY A 8 18.64 -61.44 34.94
N GLN A 9 18.85 -60.19 34.50
CA GLN A 9 19.90 -59.26 34.95
C GLN A 9 21.34 -59.59 34.59
N ARG A 10 21.85 -58.90 33.56
CA ARG A 10 23.15 -58.19 33.53
C ARG A 10 23.48 -57.74 32.10
N VAL A 11 22.66 -56.84 31.55
CA VAL A 11 23.02 -56.11 30.32
C VAL A 11 22.44 -54.69 30.40
N ARG A 12 22.89 -53.84 31.32
CA ARG A 12 22.65 -52.38 31.25
C ARG A 12 23.74 -51.48 31.84
N ALA A 13 24.85 -52.02 32.36
CA ALA A 13 25.90 -51.18 32.97
C ALA A 13 27.13 -50.92 32.10
N ALA A 14 27.32 -51.64 30.98
CA ALA A 14 28.54 -51.53 30.16
C ALA A 14 28.42 -50.60 28.93
N VAL A 15 27.21 -50.15 28.57
CA VAL A 15 26.97 -49.36 27.34
C VAL A 15 26.93 -47.85 27.59
N VAL A 16 26.68 -47.41 28.83
CA VAL A 16 26.61 -45.96 29.15
C VAL A 16 27.98 -45.34 29.42
N VAL A 17 28.97 -46.12 29.87
CA VAL A 17 30.32 -45.59 30.13
C VAL A 17 31.11 -45.39 28.83
N VAL A 18 30.91 -46.22 27.81
CA VAL A 18 31.64 -46.07 26.52
C VAL A 18 31.10 -44.90 25.69
N ALA A 19 29.81 -44.58 25.77
CA ALA A 19 29.24 -43.43 25.06
C ALA A 19 29.66 -42.08 25.68
N VAL A 20 29.82 -42.00 27.00
CA VAL A 20 30.28 -40.77 27.68
C VAL A 20 31.80 -40.57 27.53
N THR A 21 32.58 -41.66 27.45
CA THR A 21 34.03 -41.55 27.25
C THR A 21 34.41 -41.21 25.80
N LEU A 22 33.60 -41.58 24.81
CA LEU A 22 33.82 -41.20 23.40
C LEU A 22 33.28 -39.80 23.04
N LEU A 23 32.29 -39.27 23.78
CA LEU A 23 31.88 -37.86 23.64
C LEU A 23 32.83 -36.87 24.34
N ALA A 24 33.62 -37.33 25.32
CA ALA A 24 34.64 -36.51 25.99
C ALA A 24 35.95 -36.39 25.19
N LEU A 25 36.19 -37.25 24.19
CA LEU A 25 37.40 -37.23 23.34
C LEU A 25 37.22 -36.50 22.00
N ALA A 26 36.02 -35.97 21.71
CA ALA A 26 35.79 -35.07 20.58
C ALA A 26 36.07 -33.58 20.92
N TRP A 27 36.35 -33.27 22.19
CA TRP A 27 36.89 -31.99 22.66
C TRP A 27 38.35 -32.23 23.06
N PRO A 28 39.33 -32.13 22.14
CA PRO A 28 40.19 -30.93 22.15
C PRO A 28 40.90 -30.62 20.82
N VAL A 29 40.32 -30.89 19.64
CA VAL A 29 40.97 -30.50 18.36
C VAL A 29 40.58 -29.07 17.91
N GLY A 30 39.47 -28.53 18.40
CA GLY A 30 39.05 -27.15 18.10
C GLY A 30 39.72 -26.06 18.96
N ALA A 31 40.17 -26.41 20.18
CA ALA A 31 40.76 -25.46 21.11
C ALA A 31 42.14 -24.88 20.68
N PRO A 32 43.08 -25.66 20.10
CA PRO A 32 44.34 -25.09 19.63
C PRO A 32 44.17 -24.26 18.33
N LEU A 33 43.13 -24.49 17.53
CA LEU A 33 42.82 -23.62 16.37
C LEU A 33 42.26 -22.26 16.80
N TYR A 34 41.55 -22.21 17.93
CA TYR A 34 41.01 -20.99 18.53
C TYR A 34 42.11 -19.99 18.93
N ALA A 35 43.22 -20.47 19.50
CA ALA A 35 44.30 -19.62 20.01
C ALA A 35 45.28 -19.13 18.93
N ILE A 36 45.27 -19.73 17.73
CA ILE A 36 46.22 -19.39 16.65
C ILE A 36 45.74 -18.19 15.82
N VAL A 37 44.44 -17.83 15.88
CA VAL A 37 43.86 -16.83 14.95
C VAL A 37 43.23 -15.62 15.66
N TYR A 38 43.17 -15.62 17.00
CA TYR A 38 42.51 -14.58 17.76
C TYR A 38 43.49 -13.79 18.64
N PRO A 39 43.59 -12.44 18.51
CA PRO A 39 44.32 -11.63 19.47
C PRO A 39 43.68 -11.76 20.86
N GLY A 40 44.37 -12.45 21.77
CA GLY A 40 43.95 -12.57 23.17
C GLY A 40 44.01 -11.22 23.91
N PRO A 41 43.35 -11.12 25.07
CA PRO A 41 43.38 -9.91 25.90
C PRO A 41 44.78 -9.57 26.45
N ASP A 42 45.71 -10.54 26.44
CA ASP A 42 47.04 -10.47 27.03
C ASP A 42 48.17 -10.39 25.98
N ALA A 43 47.96 -9.65 24.89
CA ALA A 43 48.98 -9.48 23.86
C ALA A 43 50.23 -8.76 24.41
N HIS A 44 51.42 -9.18 23.97
CA HIS A 44 52.70 -8.58 24.36
C HIS A 44 53.16 -7.51 23.36
N THR A 45 52.66 -7.55 22.13
CA THR A 45 52.95 -6.56 21.11
C THR A 45 51.68 -6.06 20.42
N VAL A 46 51.75 -4.87 19.80
CA VAL A 46 50.64 -4.32 19.01
C VAL A 46 50.27 -5.25 17.84
N ASN A 47 51.28 -5.88 17.20
CA ASN A 47 51.04 -6.80 16.08
C ASN A 47 50.33 -8.08 16.50
N GLU A 48 50.55 -8.54 17.72
CA GLU A 48 49.81 -9.67 18.32
C GLU A 48 48.40 -9.28 18.76
N ALA A 49 48.17 -7.99 19.02
CA ALA A 49 46.91 -7.46 19.54
C ALA A 49 45.90 -7.09 18.44
N ILE A 50 46.31 -7.09 17.17
CA ILE A 50 45.46 -6.76 16.02
C ILE A 50 45.45 -7.89 14.99
N THR A 51 44.32 -8.08 14.32
CA THR A 51 44.18 -9.00 13.18
C THR A 51 43.37 -8.35 12.07
N ASP A 52 43.52 -8.88 10.85
CA ASP A 52 42.66 -8.52 9.73
C ASP A 52 41.30 -9.20 9.84
N ALA A 53 40.26 -8.47 9.44
CA ALA A 53 38.89 -8.94 9.31
C ALA A 53 38.25 -8.32 8.07
N SER A 54 37.31 -9.01 7.45
CA SER A 54 36.48 -8.44 6.38
C SER A 54 35.24 -7.78 6.98
N LEU A 55 34.84 -6.62 6.46
CA LEU A 55 33.64 -5.90 6.90
C LEU A 55 32.55 -5.97 5.82
N ASP A 56 31.41 -6.55 6.16
CA ASP A 56 30.16 -6.51 5.37
C ASP A 56 29.23 -5.46 5.98
N ALA A 57 28.97 -4.38 5.25
CA ALA A 57 28.15 -3.26 5.71
C ALA A 57 27.02 -2.99 4.72
N LYS A 58 25.77 -3.17 5.15
CA LYS A 58 24.59 -3.11 4.27
C LYS A 58 23.29 -2.88 5.04
N PHE A 59 22.24 -2.52 4.31
CA PHE A 59 20.87 -2.53 4.80
C PHE A 59 20.26 -3.93 4.72
N ASP A 60 19.31 -4.22 5.62
CA ASP A 60 18.56 -5.48 5.62
C ASP A 60 17.49 -5.54 4.51
N SER A 61 17.06 -4.38 4.01
CA SER A 61 16.02 -4.24 2.98
C SER A 61 16.46 -3.24 1.92
N GLU A 62 16.20 -3.56 0.65
CA GLU A 62 16.22 -2.61 -0.46
C GLU A 62 14.88 -2.73 -1.22
N PRO A 63 14.31 -1.63 -1.75
CA PRO A 63 14.82 -0.26 -1.74
C PRO A 63 14.71 0.45 -0.37
N ILE A 64 15.36 1.62 -0.23
CA ILE A 64 15.29 2.48 0.96
C ILE A 64 14.35 3.66 0.67
N THR A 65 13.36 3.88 1.53
CA THR A 65 12.34 4.91 1.34
C THR A 65 12.51 6.06 2.33
N GLN A 66 12.30 7.29 1.89
CA GLN A 66 12.34 8.47 2.77
C GLN A 66 11.30 8.32 3.91
N PHE A 67 11.73 8.60 5.14
CA PHE A 67 10.98 8.49 6.40
C PHE A 67 10.59 7.07 6.82
N GLU A 68 11.06 6.03 6.14
CA GLU A 68 10.87 4.65 6.56
C GLU A 68 12.10 4.15 7.34
N THR A 69 11.90 3.66 8.56
CA THR A 69 12.99 3.08 9.37
C THR A 69 13.36 1.71 8.84
N THR A 70 14.65 1.48 8.64
CA THR A 70 15.22 0.21 8.20
C THR A 70 16.47 -0.11 9.01
N THR A 71 16.81 -1.40 9.14
CA THR A 71 17.99 -1.82 9.89
C THR A 71 19.22 -1.79 8.99
N PHE A 72 20.25 -1.09 9.45
CA PHE A 72 21.59 -1.15 8.90
C PHE A 72 22.46 -2.09 9.73
N ARG A 73 23.23 -2.95 9.08
CA ARG A 73 24.16 -3.88 9.72
C ARG A 73 25.59 -3.64 9.26
N ALA A 74 26.50 -3.65 10.23
CA ALA A 74 27.93 -3.77 9.99
C ALA A 74 28.43 -5.06 10.66
N THR A 75 28.91 -6.01 9.86
CA THR A 75 29.35 -7.31 10.31
C THR A 75 30.83 -7.49 9.98
N ILE A 76 31.67 -7.69 11.00
CA ILE A 76 33.05 -8.13 10.77
C ILE A 76 33.12 -9.65 10.75
N ILE A 77 33.95 -10.19 9.86
CA ILE A 77 34.21 -11.62 9.70
C ILE A 77 35.71 -11.83 9.92
N TYR A 78 36.07 -12.69 10.87
CA TYR A 78 37.46 -12.94 11.27
C TYR A 78 37.70 -14.43 11.59
N GLY A 79 38.97 -14.80 11.73
CA GLY A 79 39.36 -16.20 11.96
C GLY A 79 39.52 -17.03 10.69
N THR A 80 39.06 -16.53 9.54
CA THR A 80 39.16 -17.16 8.22
C THR A 80 39.20 -16.09 7.13
N SER A 81 39.67 -16.47 5.93
CA SER A 81 39.53 -15.62 4.74
C SER A 81 38.05 -15.50 4.36
N SER A 82 37.57 -14.27 4.13
CA SER A 82 36.21 -14.06 3.64
C SER A 82 36.00 -14.76 2.29
N PRO A 83 34.85 -15.43 2.08
CA PRO A 83 34.50 -16.00 0.78
C PRO A 83 34.21 -14.93 -0.28
N ASN A 84 33.92 -13.68 0.14
CA ASN A 84 33.75 -12.54 -0.76
C ASN A 84 35.04 -11.69 -0.75
N PRO A 85 35.84 -11.69 -1.84
CA PRO A 85 37.09 -10.94 -1.90
C PRO A 85 36.89 -9.42 -2.05
N ASP A 86 35.69 -8.96 -2.39
CA ASP A 86 35.40 -7.54 -2.62
C ASP A 86 35.05 -6.78 -1.33
N LEU A 87 34.93 -7.49 -0.20
CA LEU A 87 34.66 -6.86 1.09
C LEU A 87 35.90 -6.07 1.58
N PRO A 88 35.72 -4.84 2.09
CA PRO A 88 36.82 -4.08 2.65
C PRO A 88 37.44 -4.80 3.86
N THR A 89 38.78 -4.79 3.91
CA THR A 89 39.55 -5.30 5.05
C THR A 89 39.74 -4.21 6.10
N VAL A 90 39.48 -4.54 7.36
CA VAL A 90 39.68 -3.68 8.53
C VAL A 90 40.55 -4.38 9.58
N LYS A 91 41.27 -3.61 10.38
CA LYS A 91 42.03 -4.09 11.54
C LYS A 91 41.13 -4.13 12.76
N VAL A 92 41.11 -5.26 13.46
CA VAL A 92 40.30 -5.49 14.67
C VAL A 92 41.18 -6.00 15.81
N ALA A 93 40.79 -5.73 17.06
CA ALA A 93 41.48 -6.17 18.27
C ALA A 93 40.53 -6.96 19.18
N TRP A 94 41.00 -7.45 20.33
CA TRP A 94 40.15 -8.14 21.32
C TRP A 94 38.84 -7.39 21.61
N SER A 95 38.89 -6.06 21.78
CA SER A 95 37.75 -5.16 21.94
C SER A 95 37.64 -4.18 20.78
N ASN A 96 36.44 -4.04 20.21
CA ASN A 96 36.17 -3.15 19.07
C ASN A 96 34.92 -2.31 19.35
N GLU A 97 34.95 -1.07 18.90
CA GLU A 97 33.81 -0.18 18.93
C GLU A 97 33.41 0.21 17.51
N ALA A 98 32.12 0.21 17.22
CA ALA A 98 31.58 0.63 15.93
C ALA A 98 30.73 1.88 16.08
N ALA A 99 30.85 2.76 15.10
CA ALA A 99 30.01 3.94 14.97
C ALA A 99 29.49 4.06 13.53
N LEU A 100 28.24 4.52 13.41
CA LEU A 100 27.59 4.83 12.15
C LEU A 100 27.22 6.32 12.15
N ALA A 101 27.56 7.02 11.07
CA ALA A 101 27.23 8.44 10.91
C ALA A 101 26.79 8.74 9.48
N ALA A 102 25.89 9.69 9.33
CA ALA A 102 25.59 10.28 8.03
C ALA A 102 26.77 11.14 7.55
N GLN A 103 27.09 11.07 6.25
CA GLN A 103 28.10 11.95 5.67
C GLN A 103 27.66 13.41 5.70
N THR A 104 26.36 13.66 5.52
CA THR A 104 25.75 14.98 5.64
C THR A 104 24.86 14.99 6.88
N GLU A 105 25.07 15.94 7.77
CA GLU A 105 24.29 16.06 9.00
C GLU A 105 22.80 16.26 8.69
N GLY A 106 21.93 15.56 9.41
CA GLY A 106 20.48 15.66 9.26
C GLY A 106 19.88 14.93 8.05
N THR A 107 20.64 14.14 7.29
CA THR A 107 20.07 13.33 6.19
C THR A 107 19.54 11.96 6.62
N PHE A 108 19.98 11.48 7.79
CA PHE A 108 19.45 10.29 8.44
C PHE A 108 19.25 10.57 9.92
N ASP A 109 18.21 9.97 10.49
CA ASP A 109 18.14 9.66 11.91
C ASP A 109 18.74 8.26 12.13
N ILE A 110 19.63 8.12 13.12
CA ILE A 110 20.42 6.90 13.34
C ILE A 110 20.40 6.55 14.82
N GLU A 111 19.74 5.43 15.15
CA GLU A 111 19.63 4.93 16.51
C GLU A 111 20.33 3.57 16.65
N PRO A 112 21.37 3.44 17.51
CA PRO A 112 22.03 2.15 17.72
C PRO A 112 21.09 1.16 18.43
N THR A 113 20.89 -0.02 17.84
CA THR A 113 20.08 -1.10 18.43
C THR A 113 20.93 -2.19 19.08
N SER A 114 22.26 -2.10 18.93
CA SER A 114 23.25 -2.98 19.55
C SER A 114 24.26 -2.16 20.37
N ALA A 115 25.00 -2.82 21.27
CA ALA A 115 26.08 -2.18 21.99
C ALA A 115 27.17 -1.71 21.00
N SER A 116 27.60 -0.44 21.10
CA SER A 116 28.65 0.11 20.25
C SER A 116 29.96 -0.67 20.40
N ARG A 117 30.27 -1.14 21.61
CA ARG A 117 31.45 -1.94 21.92
C ARG A 117 31.13 -3.43 21.99
N GLN A 118 31.90 -4.23 21.27
CA GLN A 118 31.84 -5.70 21.27
C GLN A 118 33.24 -6.30 21.37
N PHE A 119 33.28 -7.59 21.72
CA PHE A 119 34.52 -8.34 21.93
C PHE A 119 34.54 -9.55 21.01
N LEU A 120 35.70 -9.84 20.42
CA LEU A 120 35.87 -10.94 19.46
C LEU A 120 35.70 -12.34 20.09
N ASP A 121 35.69 -12.49 21.41
CA ASP A 121 35.35 -13.75 22.07
C ASP A 121 33.83 -13.95 22.21
N ALA A 122 33.03 -12.89 22.02
CA ALA A 122 31.57 -12.94 21.95
C ALA A 122 31.03 -13.22 20.53
N GLY A 123 31.92 -13.45 19.55
CA GLY A 123 31.55 -13.68 18.16
C GLY A 123 30.78 -14.98 17.94
N THR A 124 29.89 -14.95 16.94
CA THR A 124 29.10 -16.13 16.56
C THR A 124 29.89 -16.98 15.56
N HIS A 125 29.98 -18.29 15.80
CA HIS A 125 30.68 -19.21 14.89
C HIS A 125 29.93 -19.35 13.55
N ARG A 126 30.66 -19.26 12.43
CA ARG A 126 30.08 -19.33 11.08
C ARG A 126 30.11 -20.76 10.53
N PRO A 127 29.14 -21.16 9.68
CA PRO A 127 29.11 -22.49 9.06
C PRO A 127 30.37 -22.85 8.26
N ASN A 128 31.00 -21.85 7.63
CA ASN A 128 32.20 -22.01 6.80
C ASN A 128 33.52 -21.82 7.59
N GLY A 129 33.44 -21.82 8.92
CA GLY A 129 34.55 -21.52 9.81
C GLY A 129 34.75 -20.02 10.04
N GLY A 130 35.45 -19.70 11.13
CA GLY A 130 35.63 -18.32 11.61
C GLY A 130 34.44 -17.83 12.43
N TYR A 131 34.45 -16.54 12.73
CA TYR A 131 33.50 -15.87 13.61
C TYR A 131 33.01 -14.58 13.00
N GLU A 132 31.84 -14.13 13.45
CA GLU A 132 31.28 -12.83 13.12
C GLU A 132 30.86 -12.03 14.35
N LEU A 133 31.10 -10.73 14.31
CA LEU A 133 30.50 -9.74 15.21
C LEU A 133 29.66 -8.78 14.37
N THR A 134 28.47 -8.46 14.87
CA THR A 134 27.48 -7.66 14.15
C THR A 134 27.02 -6.50 15.01
N TRP A 135 27.13 -5.30 14.46
CA TRP A 135 26.49 -4.10 14.96
C TRP A 135 25.27 -3.76 14.12
N THR A 136 24.20 -3.37 14.79
CA THR A 136 22.93 -2.98 14.19
C THR A 136 22.55 -1.57 14.63
N TRP A 137 21.99 -0.82 13.68
CA TRP A 137 21.36 0.48 13.88
C TRP A 137 20.03 0.51 13.16
N ASP A 138 19.04 1.16 13.75
CA ASP A 138 17.85 1.59 13.05
C ASP A 138 18.15 2.93 12.39
N VAL A 139 17.89 3.01 11.09
CA VAL A 139 18.23 4.15 10.25
C VAL A 139 16.97 4.63 9.54
N THR A 140 16.64 5.90 9.71
CA THR A 140 15.51 6.55 9.02
C THR A 140 16.05 7.65 8.11
N PRO A 141 15.96 7.50 6.78
CA PRO A 141 16.36 8.54 5.84
C PRO A 141 15.41 9.73 5.93
N LEU A 142 15.95 10.95 6.02
CA LEU A 142 15.16 12.18 6.13
C LEU A 142 15.13 12.97 4.80
N VAL A 143 16.11 12.72 3.93
CA VAL A 143 16.28 13.43 2.65
C VAL A 143 16.36 12.40 1.52
N PRO A 144 15.72 12.63 0.36
CA PRO A 144 15.74 11.66 -0.74
C PRO A 144 17.01 11.75 -1.59
N GLY A 145 17.10 10.86 -2.58
CA GLY A 145 18.19 10.75 -3.55
C GLY A 145 19.39 9.98 -3.01
N LYS A 146 20.55 10.15 -3.66
CA LYS A 146 21.79 9.50 -3.24
C LYS A 146 22.28 10.05 -1.91
N GLN A 147 22.28 9.21 -0.88
CA GLN A 147 22.74 9.51 0.46
C GLN A 147 23.87 8.55 0.85
N THR A 148 24.76 9.01 1.72
CA THR A 148 25.94 8.22 2.13
C THR A 148 26.04 8.15 3.64
N LEU A 149 26.19 6.92 4.14
CA LEU A 149 26.55 6.60 5.51
C LEU A 149 28.04 6.26 5.59
N THR A 150 28.62 6.49 6.76
CA THR A 150 30.02 6.18 7.06
C THR A 150 30.07 5.26 8.28
N VAL A 151 30.66 4.09 8.10
CA VAL A 151 30.91 3.10 9.16
C VAL A 151 32.35 3.22 9.63
N SER A 152 32.55 3.36 10.93
CA SER A 152 33.88 3.39 11.56
C SER A 152 34.03 2.26 12.55
N ILE A 153 35.12 1.48 12.43
CA ILE A 153 35.48 0.43 13.38
C ILE A 153 36.76 0.85 14.12
N LEU A 154 36.66 0.99 15.43
CA LEU A 154 37.70 1.51 16.32
C LEU A 154 38.18 0.38 17.26
N PRO A 155 39.29 -0.30 16.94
CA PRO A 155 39.85 -1.31 17.83
C PRO A 155 40.47 -0.65 19.07
N THR A 156 40.17 -1.20 20.25
CA THR A 156 40.88 -0.85 21.50
C THR A 156 41.98 -1.88 21.72
N VAL A 157 43.22 -1.45 21.52
CA VAL A 157 44.40 -2.31 21.68
C VAL A 157 44.92 -2.21 23.11
N VAL A 158 45.02 -3.35 23.78
CA VAL A 158 45.62 -3.49 25.10
C VAL A 158 46.88 -4.33 24.95
N VAL A 159 48.01 -3.81 25.45
CA VAL A 159 49.30 -4.51 25.46
C VAL A 159 49.83 -4.48 26.89
N GLU A 160 50.15 -5.64 27.45
CA GLU A 160 50.60 -5.78 28.85
C GLU A 160 49.67 -5.07 29.86
N GLY A 161 48.35 -5.18 29.63
CA GLY A 161 47.33 -4.55 30.49
C GLY A 161 47.19 -3.02 30.34
N LYS A 162 47.89 -2.39 29.40
CA LYS A 162 47.81 -0.95 29.12
C LYS A 162 47.19 -0.67 27.76
N VAL A 163 46.23 0.26 27.72
CA VAL A 163 45.65 0.74 26.45
C VAL A 163 46.70 1.51 25.67
N VAL A 164 46.89 1.14 24.40
CA VAL A 164 47.83 1.83 23.50
C VAL A 164 47.13 3.02 22.85
N PRO A 165 47.56 4.28 23.13
CA PRO A 165 46.96 5.46 22.52
C PRO A 165 47.35 5.59 21.03
N GLY A 166 46.54 6.31 20.25
CA GLY A 166 46.87 6.66 18.86
C GLY A 166 46.51 5.61 17.80
N LEU A 167 46.01 4.43 18.20
CA LEU A 167 45.54 3.39 17.26
C LEU A 167 44.07 3.54 16.86
N LEU A 168 43.36 4.53 17.40
CA LEU A 168 41.96 4.82 17.09
C LEU A 168 41.71 5.04 15.58
N ASN A 169 42.72 5.52 14.84
CA ASN A 169 42.59 5.82 13.40
C ASN A 169 43.25 4.78 12.49
N ILE A 170 43.50 3.55 12.97
CA ILE A 170 44.14 2.51 12.15
C ILE A 170 43.27 2.11 10.95
N ASN A 171 41.95 2.20 11.11
CA ASN A 171 40.99 1.95 10.04
C ASN A 171 40.56 3.26 9.39
N ARG A 172 40.43 3.23 8.07
CA ARG A 172 39.72 4.28 7.34
C ARG A 172 38.21 4.02 7.46
N PRO A 173 37.37 5.05 7.64
CA PRO A 173 35.94 4.88 7.60
C PRO A 173 35.49 4.32 6.25
N ILE A 174 34.51 3.43 6.27
CA ILE A 174 33.93 2.79 5.08
C ILE A 174 32.64 3.51 4.71
N THR A 175 32.53 3.95 3.47
CA THR A 175 31.36 4.66 2.96
C THR A 175 30.39 3.69 2.30
N VAL A 176 29.11 3.76 2.69
CA VAL A 176 28.01 3.03 2.05
C VAL A 176 27.07 4.06 1.44
N THR A 177 26.92 4.02 0.11
CA THR A 177 26.03 4.94 -0.62
C THR A 177 24.77 4.20 -1.02
N VAL A 178 23.62 4.82 -0.77
CA VAL A 178 22.30 4.26 -1.07
C VAL A 178 21.44 5.31 -1.76
N ASP A 179 20.51 4.87 -2.61
CA ASP A 179 19.52 5.74 -3.23
C ASP A 179 18.22 5.70 -2.41
N VAL A 180 17.78 6.86 -1.92
CA VAL A 180 16.60 7.02 -1.07
C VAL A 180 15.41 7.49 -1.90
N HIS A 181 14.35 6.70 -1.95
CA HIS A 181 13.15 7.01 -2.71
C HIS A 181 12.33 8.15 -2.07
N PRO A 182 11.92 9.18 -2.84
CA PRO A 182 11.24 10.38 -2.34
C PRO A 182 9.71 10.22 -2.20
N VAL A 183 9.21 9.95 -1.00
CA VAL A 183 7.75 9.84 -0.78
C VAL A 183 7.01 11.15 -1.04
N GLN A 184 7.60 12.31 -0.70
CA GLN A 184 6.96 13.61 -0.96
C GLN A 184 6.84 13.89 -2.46
N ARG A 185 7.83 13.48 -3.26
CA ARG A 185 7.79 13.68 -4.72
C ARG A 185 6.71 12.81 -5.34
N ASP A 186 6.66 11.53 -4.95
CA ASP A 186 5.63 10.61 -5.41
C ASP A 186 4.24 11.13 -5.05
N PHE A 187 4.07 11.63 -3.82
CA PHE A 187 2.84 12.26 -3.35
C PHE A 187 2.47 13.51 -4.18
N ASP A 188 3.42 14.40 -4.48
CA ASP A 188 3.17 15.60 -5.29
C ASP A 188 2.85 15.27 -6.76
N GLU A 189 3.48 14.24 -7.34
CA GLU A 189 3.18 13.75 -8.68
C GLU A 189 1.75 13.18 -8.75
N VAL A 190 1.34 12.39 -7.76
CA VAL A 190 -0.04 11.87 -7.64
C VAL A 190 -1.03 13.00 -7.39
N LEU A 191 -0.68 14.03 -6.61
CA LEU A 191 -1.52 15.21 -6.42
C LEU A 191 -1.74 15.99 -7.71
N LYS A 192 -0.69 16.12 -8.54
CA LYS A 192 -0.83 16.73 -9.86
C LYS A 192 -1.76 15.89 -10.74
N ALA A 193 -1.60 14.56 -10.75
CA ALA A 193 -2.51 13.67 -11.48
C ALA A 193 -3.95 13.72 -10.94
N ALA A 194 -4.14 13.93 -9.63
CA ALA A 194 -5.45 14.12 -9.01
C ALA A 194 -6.10 15.44 -9.44
N ALA A 195 -5.32 16.51 -9.66
CA ALA A 195 -5.82 17.78 -10.18
C ALA A 195 -6.23 17.67 -11.66
N ASP A 196 -5.57 16.80 -12.42
CA ASP A 196 -5.89 16.47 -13.81
C ASP A 196 -6.87 15.28 -13.95
N MET A 197 -7.59 14.92 -12.87
CA MET A 197 -8.52 13.80 -12.84
C MET A 197 -9.61 13.97 -13.92
N LYS A 198 -9.82 12.91 -14.70
CA LYS A 198 -10.82 12.88 -15.76
C LYS A 198 -12.17 12.53 -15.15
N THR A 199 -13.19 13.33 -15.45
CA THR A 199 -14.58 13.09 -15.04
C THR A 199 -15.45 12.90 -16.27
N ASP A 200 -16.29 11.88 -16.27
CA ASP A 200 -17.30 11.63 -17.29
C ASP A 200 -18.68 11.86 -16.70
N LEU A 201 -19.32 12.95 -17.15
CA LEU A 201 -20.64 13.41 -16.71
C LEU A 201 -21.41 13.86 -17.96
N PRO A 202 -22.65 13.39 -18.19
CA PRO A 202 -23.47 13.89 -19.29
C PRO A 202 -23.81 15.38 -19.10
N ASP A 203 -23.82 16.14 -20.19
CA ASP A 203 -24.20 17.57 -20.18
C ASP A 203 -25.66 17.77 -19.72
N GLU A 204 -26.55 16.83 -20.06
CA GLU A 204 -27.98 16.87 -19.76
C GLU A 204 -28.46 15.58 -19.07
N MET A 205 -29.29 15.77 -18.03
CA MET A 205 -29.93 14.73 -17.26
C MET A 205 -31.45 14.88 -17.32
N VAL A 206 -32.18 13.78 -17.41
CA VAL A 206 -33.64 13.77 -17.28
C VAL A 206 -33.99 13.43 -15.83
N VAL A 207 -34.87 14.22 -15.23
CA VAL A 207 -35.35 14.00 -13.86
C VAL A 207 -35.95 12.59 -13.72
N GLY A 208 -35.57 11.89 -12.66
CA GLY A 208 -35.99 10.51 -12.37
C GLY A 208 -35.29 9.43 -13.18
N LYS A 209 -34.39 9.79 -14.12
CA LYS A 209 -33.58 8.82 -14.87
C LYS A 209 -32.19 8.69 -14.25
N GLN A 210 -31.71 7.45 -14.18
CA GLN A 210 -30.36 7.11 -13.73
C GLN A 210 -29.33 7.38 -14.82
N TYR A 211 -28.22 7.99 -14.44
CA TYR A 211 -27.05 8.20 -15.30
C TYR A 211 -25.81 7.64 -14.63
N LEU A 212 -24.99 6.96 -15.42
CA LEU A 212 -23.68 6.52 -14.97
C LEU A 212 -22.72 7.70 -15.08
N VAL A 213 -22.02 7.98 -13.98
CA VAL A 213 -21.02 9.03 -13.87
C VAL A 213 -19.73 8.37 -13.40
N SER A 214 -18.58 8.79 -13.92
CA SER A 214 -17.31 8.21 -13.53
C SER A 214 -16.21 9.23 -13.35
N ALA A 215 -15.21 8.87 -12.57
CA ALA A 215 -13.97 9.61 -12.46
C ALA A 215 -12.78 8.66 -12.50
N SER A 216 -11.68 9.11 -13.08
CA SER A 216 -10.43 8.36 -13.08
C SER A 216 -9.20 9.26 -13.00
N MET A 217 -8.18 8.77 -12.31
CA MET A 217 -6.87 9.41 -12.20
C MET A 217 -5.76 8.36 -12.24
N SER A 218 -4.57 8.77 -12.65
CA SER A 218 -3.36 7.95 -12.60
C SER A 218 -2.68 8.07 -11.25
N LEU A 219 -2.07 6.98 -10.77
CA LEU A 219 -1.14 6.99 -9.63
C LEU A 219 0.31 7.26 -10.09
N ALA A 220 0.53 7.54 -11.38
CA ALA A 220 1.83 7.86 -11.96
C ALA A 220 2.94 6.81 -11.70
N GLY A 221 2.56 5.54 -11.46
CA GLY A 221 3.49 4.46 -11.13
C GLY A 221 3.90 4.39 -9.66
N HIS A 222 3.19 5.09 -8.77
CA HIS A 222 3.52 5.21 -7.35
C HIS A 222 2.53 4.48 -6.42
N ALA A 223 1.81 3.44 -6.87
CA ALA A 223 0.82 2.78 -5.99
C ALA A 223 1.46 2.07 -4.78
N ASP A 224 2.75 1.76 -4.85
CA ASP A 224 3.50 1.16 -3.74
C ASP A 224 3.73 2.14 -2.58
N THR A 225 3.81 3.44 -2.84
CA THR A 225 4.13 4.48 -1.83
C THR A 225 2.97 5.43 -1.55
N VAL A 226 2.03 5.56 -2.48
CA VAL A 226 0.90 6.48 -2.42
C VAL A 226 -0.41 5.76 -2.75
N SER A 227 -1.39 5.94 -1.88
CA SER A 227 -2.77 5.50 -2.13
C SER A 227 -3.66 6.70 -2.45
N ALA A 228 -4.68 6.50 -3.26
CA ALA A 228 -5.70 7.51 -3.50
C ALA A 228 -7.10 6.91 -3.48
N GLU A 229 -8.09 7.72 -3.14
CA GLU A 229 -9.49 7.34 -3.10
C GLU A 229 -10.32 8.48 -3.70
N ILE A 230 -11.31 8.15 -4.53
CA ILE A 230 -12.18 9.14 -5.16
C ILE A 230 -13.57 9.03 -4.55
N HIS A 231 -14.07 10.15 -4.03
CA HIS A 231 -15.43 10.29 -3.49
C HIS A 231 -16.24 11.23 -4.38
N LEU A 232 -17.57 11.06 -4.39
CA LEU A 232 -18.49 11.90 -5.14
C LEU A 232 -19.56 12.45 -4.20
N ASP A 233 -19.68 13.77 -4.15
CA ASP A 233 -20.68 14.49 -3.36
C ASP A 233 -21.48 15.47 -4.23
N SER A 234 -22.69 15.83 -3.78
CA SER A 234 -23.46 16.93 -4.37
C SER A 234 -23.02 18.28 -3.77
N ALA A 235 -22.84 19.30 -4.60
CA ALA A 235 -22.56 20.66 -4.11
C ALA A 235 -23.77 21.24 -3.35
N GLU A 236 -23.51 22.14 -2.40
CA GLU A 236 -24.56 22.74 -1.53
C GLU A 236 -25.69 23.43 -2.31
N ASN A 237 -25.38 24.01 -3.48
CA ASN A 237 -26.35 24.71 -4.34
C ASN A 237 -26.87 23.86 -5.51
N SER A 238 -26.63 22.54 -5.48
CA SER A 238 -27.09 21.61 -6.52
C SER A 238 -28.59 21.33 -6.40
N ALA A 239 -29.23 21.03 -7.53
CA ALA A 239 -30.49 20.29 -7.53
C ALA A 239 -30.32 18.98 -6.73
N ALA A 240 -31.40 18.57 -6.05
CA ALA A 240 -31.41 17.36 -5.24
C ALA A 240 -31.12 16.13 -6.12
N VAL A 241 -30.13 15.35 -5.70
CA VAL A 241 -29.69 14.14 -6.41
C VAL A 241 -29.56 12.97 -5.43
N THR A 242 -29.87 11.79 -5.92
CA THR A 242 -29.52 10.52 -5.28
C THR A 242 -28.27 9.96 -5.95
N ILE A 243 -27.21 9.73 -5.16
CA ILE A 243 -25.93 9.19 -5.61
C ILE A 243 -25.76 7.80 -5.01
N VAL A 244 -25.51 6.80 -5.85
CA VAL A 244 -25.26 5.42 -5.41
C VAL A 244 -23.94 4.95 -6.01
N GLU A 245 -22.99 4.57 -5.17
CA GLU A 245 -21.73 3.98 -5.63
C GLU A 245 -21.99 2.63 -6.30
N VAL A 246 -21.44 2.46 -7.50
CA VAL A 246 -21.49 1.19 -8.22
C VAL A 246 -20.24 0.42 -7.83
N SER A 247 -20.37 -0.47 -6.85
CA SER A 247 -19.28 -1.38 -6.47
C SER A 247 -18.80 -2.13 -7.70
N ALA A 248 -17.49 -2.05 -7.98
CA ALA A 248 -16.91 -2.72 -9.13
C ALA A 248 -17.18 -4.23 -9.02
N ALA A 249 -17.95 -4.78 -9.97
CA ALA A 249 -18.03 -6.23 -10.18
C ALA A 249 -16.61 -6.78 -10.42
N PRO A 250 -16.31 -8.04 -10.04
CA PRO A 250 -14.97 -8.61 -10.16
C PRO A 250 -14.44 -8.49 -11.59
N ALA A 251 -13.14 -8.22 -11.70
CA ALA A 251 -12.37 -7.90 -12.90
C ALA A 251 -12.33 -9.02 -13.96
N THR A 252 -13.49 -9.40 -14.51
CA THR A 252 -13.60 -10.33 -15.63
C THR A 252 -14.61 -9.79 -16.64
N ALA A 253 -14.28 -8.68 -17.30
CA ALA A 253 -14.67 -8.42 -18.69
C ALA A 253 -14.02 -7.11 -19.17
N GLN A 254 -13.27 -7.22 -20.27
CA GLN A 254 -12.67 -6.13 -21.05
C GLN A 254 -11.51 -5.38 -20.38
N MET A 255 -10.42 -6.14 -20.27
CA MET A 255 -9.06 -5.64 -20.25
C MET A 255 -8.73 -5.08 -21.65
N GLU A 256 -9.01 -3.79 -21.86
CA GLU A 256 -8.18 -3.01 -22.78
C GLU A 256 -6.78 -3.02 -22.14
N PRO A 257 -5.69 -3.35 -22.87
CA PRO A 257 -4.38 -3.41 -22.27
C PRO A 257 -3.98 -2.00 -21.86
N ALA A 258 -4.18 -1.67 -20.59
CA ALA A 258 -3.44 -0.60 -19.95
C ALA A 258 -1.97 -0.91 -20.23
N ALA A 259 -1.27 0.04 -20.86
CA ALA A 259 0.16 -0.06 -21.05
C ALA A 259 0.77 -0.43 -19.70
N ALA A 260 1.54 -1.52 -19.66
CA ALA A 260 2.12 -2.06 -18.44
C ALA A 260 2.87 -0.93 -17.71
N GLY A 261 2.34 -0.47 -16.58
CA GLY A 261 2.95 0.56 -15.73
C GLY A 261 2.05 1.72 -15.32
N GLU A 262 0.88 1.95 -15.93
CA GLU A 262 -0.03 3.02 -15.48
C GLU A 262 -1.13 2.48 -14.57
N GLU A 263 -0.79 2.29 -13.30
CA GLU A 263 -1.78 2.05 -12.26
C GLU A 263 -2.71 3.27 -12.17
N SER A 264 -3.98 3.05 -12.48
CA SER A 264 -5.01 4.08 -12.46
C SER A 264 -6.15 3.66 -11.55
N ILE A 265 -6.74 4.63 -10.86
CA ILE A 265 -7.92 4.44 -10.04
C ILE A 265 -9.11 4.97 -10.81
N SER A 266 -10.16 4.15 -10.92
CA SER A 266 -11.45 4.57 -11.45
C SER A 266 -12.57 4.24 -10.47
N ARG A 267 -13.53 5.14 -10.38
CA ARG A 267 -14.76 4.99 -9.60
C ARG A 267 -15.95 5.39 -10.43
N ARG A 268 -17.10 4.75 -10.16
CA ARG A 268 -18.35 4.92 -10.89
C ARG A 268 -19.51 5.04 -9.92
N TRP A 269 -20.44 5.92 -10.25
CA TRP A 269 -21.65 6.16 -9.48
C TRP A 269 -22.85 6.24 -10.42
N THR A 270 -24.00 5.84 -9.90
CA THR A 270 -25.28 6.12 -10.52
C THR A 270 -25.86 7.37 -9.87
N VAL A 271 -26.13 8.40 -10.68
CA VAL A 271 -26.71 9.67 -10.24
C VAL A 271 -28.11 9.81 -10.82
N THR A 272 -29.08 10.12 -9.96
CA THR A 272 -30.47 10.39 -10.33
C THR A 272 -30.83 11.78 -9.84
N SER A 273 -31.30 12.67 -10.72
CA SER A 273 -31.83 13.97 -10.29
C SER A 273 -33.30 13.86 -9.93
N ASP A 274 -33.66 14.38 -8.75
CA ASP A 274 -35.04 14.37 -8.25
C ASP A 274 -35.84 15.60 -8.71
N LYS A 275 -35.13 16.67 -9.10
CA LYS A 275 -35.74 17.94 -9.51
C LYS A 275 -35.04 18.52 -10.76
N PRO A 276 -35.76 19.30 -11.58
CA PRO A 276 -35.13 20.05 -12.65
C PRO A 276 -34.25 21.16 -12.06
N GLY A 277 -33.15 21.50 -12.75
CA GLY A 277 -32.20 22.51 -12.29
C GLY A 277 -30.76 22.19 -12.65
N GLN A 278 -29.81 22.97 -12.13
CA GLN A 278 -28.40 22.68 -12.27
C GLN A 278 -28.00 21.59 -11.26
N VAL A 279 -27.45 20.49 -11.75
CA VAL A 279 -26.87 19.43 -10.93
C VAL A 279 -25.37 19.71 -10.85
N ALA A 280 -24.88 20.08 -9.67
CA ALA A 280 -23.47 20.35 -9.43
C ALA A 280 -22.89 19.24 -8.55
N LEU A 281 -21.87 18.55 -9.07
CA LEU A 281 -21.20 17.43 -8.43
C LEU A 281 -19.75 17.79 -8.12
N ILE A 282 -19.25 17.29 -7.00
CA ILE A 282 -17.86 17.49 -6.55
C ILE A 282 -17.21 16.11 -6.43
N PHE A 283 -16.25 15.84 -7.30
CA PHE A 283 -15.38 14.68 -7.22
C PHE A 283 -14.19 15.04 -6.34
N THR A 284 -14.02 14.36 -5.22
CA THR A 284 -12.91 14.61 -4.30
C THR A 284 -11.93 13.44 -4.33
N ALA A 285 -10.75 13.66 -4.89
CA ALA A 285 -9.64 12.73 -4.76
C ALA A 285 -8.93 12.98 -3.42
N THR A 286 -8.96 11.99 -2.52
CA THR A 286 -8.17 11.99 -1.29
C THR A 286 -6.90 11.20 -1.55
N VAL A 287 -5.76 11.90 -1.67
CA VAL A 287 -4.44 11.30 -1.85
C VAL A 287 -3.79 11.14 -0.49
N ARG A 288 -3.28 9.95 -0.20
CA ARG A 288 -2.60 9.59 1.04
C ARG A 288 -1.24 8.98 0.73
N GLY A 289 -0.16 9.67 1.10
CA GLY A 289 1.18 9.09 1.18
C GLY A 289 1.48 8.71 2.62
N GLN A 290 2.05 7.54 2.85
CA GLN A 290 2.50 7.15 4.18
C GLN A 290 3.93 6.66 4.13
N ALA A 291 4.77 7.23 4.99
CA ALA A 291 6.12 6.77 5.23
C ALA A 291 6.34 6.65 6.75
N ALA A 292 6.36 5.42 7.25
CA ALA A 292 6.30 5.08 8.67
C ALA A 292 5.22 5.89 9.44
N THR A 293 5.64 6.79 10.32
CA THR A 293 4.78 7.63 11.17
C THR A 293 4.34 8.92 10.48
N HIS A 294 4.99 9.31 9.38
CA HIS A 294 4.66 10.52 8.63
C HIS A 294 3.53 10.21 7.65
N ARG A 295 2.41 10.90 7.83
CA ARG A 295 1.23 10.80 6.97
C ARG A 295 1.04 12.10 6.23
N LEU A 296 1.03 12.00 4.91
CA LEU A 296 0.65 13.07 4.01
C LEU A 296 -0.78 12.76 3.56
N GLU A 297 -1.74 13.64 3.84
CA GLU A 297 -3.09 13.53 3.30
C GLU A 297 -3.49 14.87 2.71
N ARG A 298 -4.01 14.84 1.48
CA ARG A 298 -4.56 16.03 0.83
C ARG A 298 -5.76 15.66 -0.03
N LYS A 299 -6.76 16.53 0.01
CA LYS A 299 -8.00 16.40 -0.76
C LYS A 299 -7.95 17.36 -1.94
N VAL A 300 -8.24 16.85 -3.13
CA VAL A 300 -8.28 17.61 -4.38
C VAL A 300 -9.71 17.54 -4.92
N PRO A 301 -10.52 18.61 -4.73
CA PRO A 301 -11.87 18.67 -5.25
C PRO A 301 -11.89 19.13 -6.72
N ILE A 302 -12.67 18.45 -7.54
CA ILE A 302 -12.99 18.83 -8.92
C ILE A 302 -14.51 18.97 -9.04
N ALA A 303 -14.96 20.15 -9.43
CA ALA A 303 -16.38 20.42 -9.65
C ALA A 303 -16.75 20.15 -11.12
N ALA A 304 -17.86 19.46 -11.33
CA ALA A 304 -18.50 19.30 -12.64
C ALA A 304 -20.00 19.58 -12.51
N SER A 305 -20.63 19.98 -13.61
CA SER A 305 -22.07 20.28 -13.59
C SER A 305 -22.80 19.77 -14.82
N ALA A 306 -24.02 19.30 -14.61
CA ALA A 306 -24.97 18.90 -15.64
C ALA A 306 -26.29 19.68 -15.46
N ARG A 307 -27.14 19.69 -16.48
CA ARG A 307 -28.47 20.28 -16.39
C ARG A 307 -29.54 19.20 -16.33
N ALA A 308 -30.34 19.20 -15.25
CA ALA A 308 -31.50 18.34 -15.12
C ALA A 308 -32.76 19.00 -15.72
N THR A 309 -33.42 18.32 -16.65
CA THR A 309 -34.67 18.76 -17.29
C THR A 309 -35.82 17.82 -16.94
N GLU A 310 -37.04 18.37 -16.91
CA GLU A 310 -38.24 17.54 -16.76
C GLU A 310 -38.33 16.49 -17.87
N PRO A 311 -38.88 15.29 -17.58
CA PRO A 311 -39.19 14.34 -18.62
C PRO A 311 -40.21 14.98 -19.57
N GLY A 312 -39.89 15.01 -20.87
CA GLY A 312 -40.84 15.47 -21.87
C GLY A 312 -42.16 14.68 -21.80
N PRO A 313 -43.25 15.22 -22.37
CA PRO A 313 -44.57 14.58 -22.29
C PRO A 313 -44.48 13.14 -22.80
N SER A 314 -45.05 12.22 -22.03
CA SER A 314 -45.02 10.80 -22.37
C SER A 314 -45.69 10.57 -23.72
N PHE A 315 -45.40 9.44 -24.36
CA PHE A 315 -46.08 9.06 -25.59
C PHE A 315 -47.62 9.08 -25.41
N TRP A 316 -48.10 8.61 -24.26
CA TRP A 316 -49.52 8.61 -23.93
C TRP A 316 -50.09 10.01 -23.72
N ASP A 317 -49.35 10.93 -23.09
CA ASP A 317 -49.78 12.33 -22.96
C ASP A 317 -49.90 13.00 -24.32
N ARG A 318 -48.97 12.72 -25.25
CA ARG A 318 -49.04 13.22 -26.63
C ARG A 318 -50.19 12.61 -27.41
N VAL A 319 -50.53 11.34 -27.20
CA VAL A 319 -51.66 10.67 -27.86
C VAL A 319 -53.01 11.11 -27.26
N GLN A 320 -53.05 11.39 -25.96
CA GLN A 320 -54.24 11.87 -25.28
C GLN A 320 -54.52 13.35 -25.55
N GLN A 321 -53.50 14.19 -25.80
CA GLN A 321 -53.71 15.61 -26.08
C GLN A 321 -54.75 15.88 -27.18
N PRO A 322 -54.68 15.25 -28.38
CA PRO A 322 -55.72 15.40 -29.40
C PRO A 322 -57.09 14.92 -28.92
N VAL A 323 -57.14 13.80 -28.18
CA VAL A 323 -58.40 13.22 -27.68
C VAL A 323 -59.04 14.13 -26.65
N GLN A 324 -58.28 14.69 -25.71
CA GLN A 324 -58.76 15.65 -24.71
C GLN A 324 -59.22 16.95 -25.37
N TYR A 325 -58.55 17.39 -26.44
CA TYR A 325 -58.95 18.58 -27.18
C TYR A 325 -60.23 18.37 -27.99
N VAL A 326 -60.45 17.16 -28.53
CA VAL A 326 -61.60 16.81 -29.38
C VAL A 326 -62.81 16.32 -28.56
N ALA A 327 -62.59 15.73 -27.39
CA ALA A 327 -63.63 15.21 -26.49
C ALA A 327 -64.77 16.20 -26.19
N PRO A 328 -64.54 17.49 -25.85
CA PRO A 328 -65.65 18.42 -25.61
C PRO A 328 -66.48 18.69 -26.87
N PHE A 329 -65.87 18.68 -28.05
CA PHE A 329 -66.60 18.85 -29.32
C PHE A 329 -67.43 17.62 -29.67
N VAL A 330 -66.91 16.42 -29.43
CA VAL A 330 -67.65 15.16 -29.62
C VAL A 330 -68.80 15.05 -28.63
N ALA A 331 -68.59 15.41 -27.37
CA ALA A 331 -69.65 15.45 -26.36
C ALA A 331 -70.77 16.44 -26.74
N LEU A 332 -70.42 17.63 -27.26
CA LEU A 332 -71.39 18.59 -27.78
C LEU A 332 -72.19 18.02 -28.96
N ALA A 333 -71.51 17.38 -29.92
CA ALA A 333 -72.16 16.78 -31.09
C ALA A 333 -73.13 15.65 -30.70
N ILE A 334 -72.75 14.78 -29.76
CA ILE A 334 -73.62 13.72 -29.23
C ILE A 334 -74.82 14.33 -28.49
N SER A 335 -74.61 15.40 -27.72
CA SER A 335 -75.69 16.10 -27.01
C SER A 335 -76.72 16.68 -27.97
N ILE A 336 -76.26 17.32 -29.05
CA ILE A 336 -77.11 17.88 -30.10
C ILE A 336 -77.89 16.78 -30.82
N LEU A 337 -77.23 15.67 -31.19
CA LEU A 337 -77.89 14.52 -31.82
C LEU A 337 -78.91 13.86 -30.90
N GLY A 338 -78.60 13.72 -29.60
CA GLY A 338 -79.53 13.20 -28.59
C GLY A 338 -80.75 14.11 -28.42
N LEU A 339 -80.55 15.43 -28.39
CA LEU A 339 -81.63 16.41 -28.34
C LEU A 339 -82.53 16.32 -29.58
N TRP A 340 -81.93 16.17 -30.76
CA TRP A 340 -82.65 16.05 -32.02
C TRP A 340 -83.46 14.75 -32.11
N ALA A 341 -82.89 13.62 -31.67
CA ALA A 341 -83.59 12.34 -31.60
C ALA A 341 -84.77 12.38 -30.61
N ALA A 342 -84.59 13.01 -29.44
CA ALA A 342 -85.66 13.20 -28.46
C ALA A 342 -86.79 14.09 -29.01
N TRP A 343 -86.44 15.17 -29.71
CA TRP A 343 -87.41 16.05 -30.36
C TRP A 343 -88.20 15.33 -31.46
N LYS A 344 -87.53 14.56 -32.33
CA LYS A 344 -88.19 13.79 -33.39
C LYS A 344 -89.16 12.74 -32.82
N LYS A 345 -88.78 12.07 -31.73
CA LYS A 345 -89.64 11.09 -31.05
C LYS A 345 -90.88 11.73 -30.43
N ARG A 346 -90.76 12.97 -29.93
CA ARG A 346 -91.89 13.76 -29.42
C ARG A 346 -92.88 14.10 -30.53
N LYS A 347 -92.37 14.59 -31.66
CA LYS A 347 -93.19 14.98 -32.82
C LYS A 347 -93.95 13.79 -33.42
N ALA A 348 -93.29 12.64 -33.54
CA ALA A 348 -93.94 11.41 -34.02
C ALA A 348 -95.02 10.86 -33.06
N GLY A 349 -94.93 11.18 -31.76
CA GLY A 349 -95.96 10.84 -30.78
C GLY A 349 -97.19 11.74 -30.87
N GLU A 350 -97.03 13.01 -31.23
CA GLU A 350 -98.12 13.95 -31.48
C GLU A 350 -98.87 13.59 -32.78
N ASP A 351 -98.15 13.28 -33.87
CA ASP A 351 -98.76 12.85 -35.15
C ASP A 351 -99.51 11.50 -35.04
N ALA A 352 -99.09 10.61 -34.14
CA ALA A 352 -99.77 9.33 -33.86
C ALA A 352 -101.00 9.49 -32.96
N ALA A 353 -101.04 10.51 -32.10
CA ALA A 353 -102.21 10.80 -31.26
C ALA A 353 -103.35 11.41 -32.09
N ASP A 354 -103.02 12.27 -33.07
CA ASP A 354 -104.01 12.98 -33.91
C ASP A 354 -104.69 12.07 -34.96
N SER A 355 -104.09 10.92 -35.32
CA SER A 355 -104.66 9.96 -36.27
C SER A 355 -105.58 8.90 -35.64
N SER A 356 -105.79 8.93 -34.32
CA SER A 356 -106.65 7.98 -33.60
C SER A 356 -108.01 8.55 -33.19
N GLY A 357 -108.27 9.83 -33.48
CA GLY A 357 -109.44 10.57 -33.00
C GLY A 357 -110.45 10.95 -34.08
N ASP A 358 -110.76 10.10 -35.07
CA ASP A 358 -111.94 10.34 -35.92
C ASP A 358 -112.49 9.06 -36.57
N ARG A 359 -113.27 8.28 -35.82
CA ARG A 359 -114.17 7.23 -36.34
C ARG A 359 -115.36 7.02 -35.41
N THR A 360 -116.26 7.99 -35.34
CA THR A 360 -117.68 7.75 -35.00
C THR A 360 -118.56 8.82 -35.64
N SER A 361 -119.16 8.49 -36.79
CA SER A 361 -120.58 8.70 -37.14
C SER A 361 -120.80 8.47 -38.64
#